data_AF-I3SXQ6-F1
#
_entry.id   AF-I3SXQ6-F1
#
_cell.length_a   1.000
_cell.length_b   1.000
_cell.length_c   1.000
_cell.angle_alpha   90.00
_cell.angle_beta   90.00
_cell.angle_gamma   90.00
#
_symmetry.space_group_name_H-M   'P 1'
#
loop_
_entity.id
_entity.type
_entity.pdbx_description
1 polymer ?
#
loop_
_entity_poly.entity_id
_entity_poly.type
_entity_poly.pdbx_seq_one_letter_code
_entity_poly.pdbx_strand_id
1 'polypeptide(L)'
;MVPGGIRMGTPALTSRGFVEDDFKKVAEYFDAAVKIALQIKENSKGTKLEDFVEAMESDSQVQSQIADFRHDVEGYAKQFPTIGFEIETMKYNK
;
A
#
# COMPACT_ATOMS: atom_id res chain seq x y z
N MET A 1 14.76 -10.98 16.98
CA MET A 1 13.45 -11.62 16.74
C MET A 1 12.95 -11.10 15.41
N VAL A 2 12.72 -11.97 14.42
CA VAL A 2 12.24 -11.55 13.08
C VAL A 2 10.77 -11.94 12.98
N PRO A 3 9.84 -10.97 12.86
CA PRO A 3 8.42 -11.28 12.75
C PRO A 3 8.10 -11.90 11.38
N GLY A 4 7.25 -12.93 11.37
CA GLY A 4 6.87 -13.66 10.15
C GLY A 4 5.48 -13.34 9.58
N GLY A 5 4.78 -12.34 10.14
CA GLY A 5 3.40 -12.03 9.75
C GLY A 5 3.02 -10.57 9.93
N ILE A 6 1.92 -10.18 9.29
CA ILE A 6 1.39 -8.81 9.27
C ILE A 6 -0.01 -8.81 9.92
N ARG A 7 -0.26 -7.87 10.84
CA ARG A 7 -1.57 -7.66 11.47
C ARG A 7 -2.26 -6.45 10.84
N MET A 8 -3.48 -6.66 10.32
CA MET A 8 -4.33 -5.60 9.76
C MET A 8 -5.66 -5.54 10.51
N GLY A 9 -6.35 -4.41 10.45
CA GLY A 9 -7.63 -4.20 11.11
C GLY A 9 -8.53 -3.23 10.32
N THR A 10 -9.83 -3.35 10.54
CA THR A 10 -10.88 -2.59 9.85
C THR A 10 -11.33 -1.26 10.49
N PRO A 11 -11.16 -0.99 11.82
CA PRO A 11 -11.84 0.14 12.47
C PRO A 11 -11.64 1.52 11.82
N ALA A 12 -10.43 1.83 11.37
CA ALA A 12 -10.11 3.13 10.78
C ALA A 12 -10.82 3.36 9.43
N LEU A 13 -10.84 2.35 8.55
CA LEU A 13 -11.47 2.46 7.24
C LEU A 13 -12.99 2.35 7.34
N THR A 14 -13.52 1.52 8.24
CA THR A 14 -14.95 1.48 8.53
C THR A 14 -15.46 2.82 9.07
N SER A 15 -14.66 3.53 9.87
CA SER A 15 -15.00 4.90 10.33
C SER A 15 -15.10 5.90 9.17
N ARG A 16 -14.44 5.63 8.03
CA ARG A 16 -14.53 6.41 6.79
C ARG A 16 -15.65 5.95 5.85
N GLY A 17 -16.40 4.91 6.21
CA GLY A 17 -17.51 4.39 5.42
C GLY A 17 -17.18 3.18 4.53
N PHE A 18 -16.04 2.52 4.73
CA PHE A 18 -15.76 1.26 4.03
C PHE A 18 -16.73 0.16 4.49
N VAL A 19 -17.33 -0.52 3.52
CA VAL A 19 -18.19 -1.69 3.69
C VAL A 19 -17.48 -2.99 3.25
N GLU A 20 -18.17 -4.12 3.31
CA GLU A 20 -17.59 -5.45 3.06
C GLU A 20 -16.93 -5.57 1.67
N ASP A 21 -17.54 -4.99 0.63
CA ASP A 21 -16.99 -5.01 -0.73
C ASP A 21 -15.71 -4.18 -0.85
N ASP A 22 -15.61 -3.07 -0.11
CA ASP A 22 -14.37 -2.28 -0.07
C ASP A 22 -13.24 -3.05 0.61
N PHE A 23 -13.56 -3.85 1.63
CA PHE A 23 -12.55 -4.69 2.28
C PHE A 23 -12.08 -5.86 1.40
N LYS A 24 -12.90 -6.34 0.46
CA LYS A 24 -12.40 -7.25 -0.60
C LYS A 24 -11.37 -6.52 -1.46
N LYS A 25 -11.62 -5.27 -1.83
CA LYS A 25 -10.65 -4.44 -2.56
C LYS A 25 -9.36 -4.21 -1.79
N VAL A 26 -9.46 -3.92 -0.49
CA VAL A 26 -8.28 -3.80 0.40
C VAL A 26 -7.46 -5.09 0.41
N ALA A 27 -8.11 -6.26 0.47
CA ALA A 27 -7.43 -7.55 0.42
C ALA A 27 -6.77 -7.80 -0.95
N GLU A 28 -7.41 -7.43 -2.06
CA GLU A 28 -6.81 -7.49 -3.40
C GLU A 28 -5.55 -6.60 -3.51
N TYR A 29 -5.61 -5.38 -2.98
CA TYR A 29 -4.45 -4.49 -2.94
C TYR A 29 -3.34 -5.05 -2.07
N PHE A 30 -3.66 -5.63 -0.91
CA PHE A 30 -2.66 -6.28 -0.06
C PHE A 30 -1.98 -7.45 -0.77
N ASP A 31 -2.74 -8.32 -1.44
CA ASP A 31 -2.19 -9.43 -2.23
C ASP A 31 -1.29 -8.93 -3.37
N ALA A 32 -1.69 -7.87 -4.08
CA ALA A 32 -0.86 -7.26 -5.11
C ALA A 32 0.47 -6.71 -4.54
N ALA A 33 0.43 -6.05 -3.38
CA ALA A 33 1.63 -5.56 -2.70
C ALA A 33 2.56 -6.71 -2.27
N VAL A 34 2.01 -7.83 -1.79
CA VAL A 34 2.80 -9.03 -1.46
C VAL A 34 3.48 -9.61 -2.71
N LYS A 35 2.79 -9.64 -3.85
CA LYS A 35 3.39 -10.10 -5.12
C LYS A 35 4.54 -9.21 -5.56
N ILE A 36 4.41 -7.90 -5.47
CA ILE A 36 5.51 -6.95 -5.74
C ILE A 36 6.67 -7.22 -4.79
N ALA A 37 6.40 -7.39 -3.49
CA ALA A 37 7.45 -7.72 -2.52
C ALA A 37 8.16 -9.05 -2.82
N LEU A 38 7.44 -10.08 -3.30
CA LEU A 38 8.05 -11.33 -3.73
C LEU A 38 8.96 -11.13 -4.95
N GLN A 39 8.54 -10.35 -5.94
CA GLN A 39 9.35 -10.01 -7.12
C GLN A 39 10.65 -9.28 -6.73
N ILE A 40 10.57 -8.31 -5.80
CA ILE A 40 11.76 -7.61 -5.30
C ILE A 40 12.72 -8.59 -4.63
N LYS A 41 12.19 -9.51 -3.81
CA LYS A 41 13.00 -10.52 -3.13
C LYS A 41 13.69 -11.46 -4.12
N GLU A 42 13.00 -11.86 -5.18
CA GLU A 42 13.57 -12.70 -6.24
C GLU A 42 14.69 -11.98 -7.01
N ASN A 43 14.55 -10.66 -7.20
CA ASN A 43 15.55 -9.83 -7.89
C ASN A 43 16.69 -9.36 -6.97
N SER A 44 16.56 -9.52 -5.66
CA SER A 44 17.59 -9.12 -4.69
C SER A 44 18.85 -9.99 -4.82
N LYS A 45 20.03 -9.36 -4.75
CA LYS A 45 21.32 -10.04 -4.90
C LYS A 45 21.74 -10.88 -3.68
N GLY A 46 20.98 -10.79 -2.59
CA GLY A 46 21.28 -11.46 -1.33
C GLY A 46 20.03 -11.73 -0.50
N THR A 47 20.21 -12.24 0.71
CA THR A 47 19.11 -12.67 1.59
C THR A 47 18.87 -11.70 2.74
N LYS A 48 19.66 -10.63 2.84
CA LYS A 48 19.52 -9.63 3.90
C LYS A 48 18.45 -8.62 3.51
N LEU A 49 17.90 -7.97 4.53
CA LEU A 49 16.94 -6.88 4.33
C LEU A 49 17.56 -5.69 3.60
N GLU A 50 18.86 -5.43 3.81
CA GLU A 50 19.60 -4.38 3.11
C GLU A 50 19.58 -4.61 1.58
N ASP A 51 19.83 -5.85 1.14
CA ASP A 51 19.82 -6.22 -0.27
C ASP A 51 18.41 -6.07 -0.89
N PHE A 52 17.36 -6.36 -0.09
CA PHE A 52 15.97 -6.18 -0.50
C PHE A 52 15.62 -4.70 -0.70
N VAL A 53 16.02 -3.84 0.25
CA VAL A 53 15.77 -2.39 0.16
C VAL A 53 16.54 -1.79 -1.02
N GLU A 54 17.80 -2.20 -1.23
CA GLU A 54 18.58 -1.78 -2.39
C GLU A 54 17.90 -2.20 -3.71
N ALA A 55 17.42 -3.45 -3.81
CA ALA A 55 16.70 -3.93 -4.98
C ALA A 55 15.38 -3.17 -5.21
N MET A 56 14.66 -2.85 -4.15
CA MET A 56 13.44 -2.06 -4.22
C MET A 56 13.70 -0.65 -4.77
N GLU A 57 14.79 0.01 -4.33
CA GLU A 57 15.10 1.40 -4.68
C GLU A 57 15.80 1.55 -6.04
N SER A 58 16.63 0.58 -6.42
CA SER A 58 17.46 0.66 -7.62
C SER A 58 16.77 0.19 -8.89
N ASP A 59 15.75 -0.67 -8.78
CA ASP A 59 14.99 -1.19 -9.93
C ASP A 59 13.90 -0.20 -10.35
N SER A 60 14.10 0.44 -11.51
CA SER A 60 13.18 1.44 -12.06
C SER A 60 11.82 0.86 -12.44
N GLN A 61 11.76 -0.42 -12.82
CA GLN A 61 10.50 -1.10 -13.14
C GLN A 61 9.70 -1.36 -11.87
N VAL A 62 10.36 -1.84 -10.80
CA VAL A 62 9.73 -2.00 -9.48
C VAL A 62 9.23 -0.66 -8.97
N GLN A 63 10.04 0.40 -9.05
CA GLN A 63 9.64 1.74 -8.63
C GLN A 63 8.41 2.25 -9.39
N SER A 64 8.35 2.01 -10.71
CA SER A 64 7.17 2.35 -11.52
C SER A 64 5.94 1.57 -11.04
N GLN A 65 6.06 0.26 -10.82
CA GLN A 65 4.95 -0.56 -10.34
C GLN A 65 4.44 -0.11 -8.96
N ILE A 66 5.35 0.24 -8.05
CA ILE A 66 4.98 0.79 -6.74
C ILE A 66 4.29 2.14 -6.89
N ALA A 67 4.76 3.00 -7.79
CA ALA A 67 4.17 4.31 -8.04
C ALA A 67 2.74 4.20 -8.61
N ASP A 68 2.53 3.31 -9.57
CA ASP A 68 1.22 3.04 -10.17
C ASP A 68 0.27 2.43 -9.13
N PHE A 69 0.74 1.43 -8.38
CA PHE A 69 -0.03 0.81 -7.31
C PHE A 69 -0.44 1.82 -6.22
N ARG A 70 0.49 2.71 -5.83
CA ARG A 70 0.19 3.80 -4.90
C ARG A 70 -0.89 4.71 -5.45
N HIS A 71 -0.82 5.06 -6.74
CA HIS A 71 -1.81 5.91 -7.38
C HIS A 71 -3.21 5.28 -7.32
N ASP A 72 -3.32 3.97 -7.59
CA ASP A 72 -4.59 3.25 -7.50
C ASP A 72 -5.16 3.22 -6.07
N VAL A 73 -4.31 2.95 -5.07
CA VAL A 73 -4.72 2.92 -3.66
C VAL A 73 -5.17 4.31 -3.19
N GLU A 74 -4.43 5.36 -3.54
CA GLU A 74 -4.81 6.74 -3.23
C GLU A 74 -6.11 7.14 -3.92
N GLY A 75 -6.25 6.77 -5.21
CA GLY A 75 -7.45 7.03 -6.00
C GLY A 75 -8.69 6.37 -5.40
N TYR A 76 -8.57 5.15 -4.88
CA TYR A 76 -9.66 4.48 -4.17
C TYR A 76 -9.96 5.16 -2.83
N ALA A 77 -8.93 5.42 -2.01
CA ALA A 77 -9.09 5.98 -0.68
C ALA A 77 -9.65 7.41 -0.67
N LYS A 78 -9.42 8.20 -1.73
CA LYS A 78 -9.93 9.57 -1.89
C LYS A 78 -11.44 9.63 -2.16
N GLN A 79 -12.09 8.52 -2.52
CA GLN A 79 -13.54 8.48 -2.76
C GLN A 79 -14.36 8.55 -1.47
N PHE A 80 -13.72 8.28 -0.33
CA PHE A 80 -14.35 8.25 0.99
C PHE A 80 -14.14 9.56 1.75
N PRO A 81 -15.08 9.97 2.61
CA PRO A 81 -14.97 11.20 3.38
C PRO A 81 -13.73 11.22 4.29
N THR A 82 -13.27 12.43 4.59
CA THR A 82 -12.34 12.69 5.69
C THR A 82 -13.10 12.79 7.00
N ILE A 83 -12.51 12.29 8.09
CA ILE A 83 -13.13 12.30 9.41
C ILE A 83 -12.42 13.33 10.28
N GLY A 84 -13.19 14.27 10.83
CA GLY A 84 -12.69 15.32 11.72
C GLY A 84 -12.23 16.62 11.03
N PHE A 85 -12.29 16.72 9.71
CA PHE A 85 -12.01 17.94 8.94
C PHE A 85 -12.60 17.86 7.52
N GLU A 86 -12.73 19.02 6.86
CA GLU A 86 -13.27 19.14 5.50
C GLU A 86 -12.15 19.14 4.45
N ILE A 87 -12.34 18.39 3.37
CA ILE A 87 -11.38 18.28 2.26
C ILE A 87 -11.11 19.65 1.61
N GLU A 88 -12.14 20.49 1.50
CA GLU A 88 -12.07 21.80 0.84
C GLU A 88 -11.09 22.77 1.53
N THR A 89 -10.90 22.60 2.83
CA THR A 89 -10.03 23.47 3.65
C THR A 89 -8.61 22.93 3.80
N MET A 90 -8.31 21.78 3.18
CA MET A 90 -6.99 21.17 3.26
C MET A 90 -5.94 21.95 2.47
N LYS A 91 -4.77 22.16 3.09
CA LYS A 91 -3.58 22.74 2.42
C LYS A 91 -3.11 21.92 1.21
N TYR A 92 -3.27 20.60 1.27
CA TYR A 92 -2.89 19.66 0.21
C TYR A 92 -4.14 18.95 -0.28
N ASN A 93 -4.70 19.43 -1.38
CA ASN A 93 -5.99 18.98 -1.93
C ASN A 93 -5.88 18.37 -3.33
N LYS A 94 -4.65 18.00 -3.74
CA LYS A 94 -4.37 17.32 -5.02
C LYS A 94 -4.10 15.84 -4.79
#